data_AF-A0A6B3HUR5-F1
#
_entry.id   AF-A0A6B3HUR5-F1
#
_cell.length_a   1.000
_cell.length_b   1.000
_cell.length_c   1.000
_cell.angle_alpha   90.00
_cell.angle_beta   90.00
_cell.angle_gamma   90.00
#
_symmetry.space_group_name_H-M   'P 1'
#
loop_
_entity.id
_entity.type
_entity.pdbx_description
1 polymer ?
#
loop_
_entity_poly.entity_id
_entity_poly.type
_entity_poly.pdbx_seq_one_letter_code
_entity_poly.pdbx_strand_id
1 'polypeptide(L)' 'DPSFEDAPLPARLLGPTAALTPLAGPAVLVTAVADDARLLRAVLDEAVHELLDGPKADHRQEVR' A
#
# COMPACT_ATOMS: atom_id res chain seq x y z
N ASP A 1 15.67 5.41 -7.66
CA ASP A 1 15.53 4.13 -8.36
C ASP A 1 14.17 3.57 -8.00
N PRO A 2 13.18 3.51 -8.90
CA PRO A 2 11.84 3.05 -8.55
C PRO A 2 11.83 1.51 -8.56
N SER A 3 12.17 0.90 -7.43
CA SER A 3 12.44 -0.53 -7.28
C SER A 3 11.18 -1.42 -7.32
N PHE A 4 10.45 -1.39 -8.42
CA PHE A 4 9.40 -2.36 -8.74
C PHE A 4 9.88 -3.42 -9.75
N GLU A 5 11.20 -3.54 -9.96
CA GLU A 5 11.80 -4.26 -11.09
C GLU A 5 12.02 -5.77 -10.86
N ASP A 6 12.20 -6.23 -9.62
CA ASP A 6 12.60 -7.64 -9.35
C ASP A 6 11.42 -8.62 -9.19
N ALA A 7 10.27 -8.15 -8.69
CA ALA A 7 9.02 -8.92 -8.62
C ALA A 7 7.85 -7.99 -8.30
N PRO A 8 6.61 -8.32 -8.77
CA PRO A 8 5.42 -7.62 -8.30
C PRO A 8 5.36 -7.72 -6.77
N LEU A 9 5.17 -6.59 -6.08
CA LEU A 9 4.84 -6.60 -4.65
C LEU A 9 3.63 -7.53 -4.44
N PRO A 10 3.51 -8.24 -3.31
CA PRO A 10 2.32 -9.04 -3.05
C PRO A 10 1.10 -8.15 -2.79
N ALA A 11 -0.08 -8.62 -3.21
CA ALA A 11 -1.34 -7.99 -2.81
C ALA A 11 -1.47 -8.03 -1.29
N ARG A 12 -1.86 -6.90 -0.67
CA ARG A 12 -2.03 -6.81 0.78
C ARG A 12 -3.00 -5.70 1.18
N LEU A 13 -3.53 -5.80 2.38
CA LEU A 13 -4.27 -4.70 3.01
C LEU A 13 -3.30 -3.63 3.51
N LEU A 14 -3.70 -2.38 3.39
CA LEU A 14 -3.03 -1.19 3.95
C LEU A 14 -3.95 -0.61 5.03
N GLY A 15 -4.06 -1.34 6.14
CA GLY A 15 -5.08 -1.06 7.14
C GLY A 15 -6.49 -1.53 6.73
N PRO A 16 -7.55 -1.11 7.44
CA PRO A 16 -8.89 -1.72 7.33
C PRO A 16 -9.67 -1.35 6.07
N THR A 17 -9.38 -0.19 5.47
CA THR A 17 -10.19 0.38 4.38
C THR A 17 -9.39 0.62 3.10
N ALA A 18 -8.15 0.12 3.03
CA ALA A 18 -7.32 0.25 1.85
C ALA A 18 -6.61 -1.05 1.48
N ALA A 19 -6.33 -1.20 0.19
CA ALA A 19 -5.69 -2.38 -0.37
C ALA A 19 -4.69 -1.97 -1.45
N LEU A 20 -3.56 -2.68 -1.47
CA LEU A 20 -2.56 -2.66 -2.53
C LEU A 20 -2.80 -3.84 -3.46
N THR A 21 -2.90 -3.56 -4.74
CA THR A 21 -3.03 -4.55 -5.81
C THR A 21 -1.88 -4.40 -6.79
N PRO A 22 -1.12 -5.47 -7.07
CA PRO A 22 -0.03 -5.42 -8.05
C PRO A 22 -0.60 -5.30 -9.45
N LEU A 23 0.05 -4.53 -10.32
CA LEU A 23 -0.31 -4.41 -11.72
C LEU A 23 0.67 -5.18 -12.60
N ALA A 24 0.31 -5.37 -13.88
CA ALA A 24 1.27 -5.89 -14.84
C ALA A 24 2.44 -4.90 -14.99
N GLY A 25 3.67 -5.37 -14.76
CA GLY A 25 4.88 -4.54 -14.81
C GLY A 25 5.26 -3.92 -13.46
N PRO A 26 6.17 -2.93 -13.46
CA PRO A 26 6.73 -2.34 -12.24
C PRO A 26 5.77 -1.32 -11.61
N ALA A 27 4.54 -1.73 -11.29
CA ALA A 27 3.49 -0.85 -10.81
C ALA A 27 2.55 -1.52 -9.82
N VAL A 28 1.96 -0.70 -8.95
CA VAL A 28 0.92 -1.09 -7.99
C VAL A 28 -0.23 -0.10 -8.03
N LEU A 29 -1.44 -0.57 -7.73
CA LEU A 29 -2.63 0.23 -7.52
C LEU A 29 -2.98 0.22 -6.03
N VAL A 30 -3.23 1.40 -5.47
CA VAL A 30 -3.81 1.53 -4.13
C VAL A 30 -5.25 2.00 -4.26
N THR A 31 -6.17 1.27 -3.65
CA THR A 31 -7.58 1.66 -3.50
C THR A 31 -7.88 1.88 -2.03
N ALA A 32 -8.64 2.93 -1.70
CA ALA A 32 -9.01 3.24 -0.34
C ALA A 32 -10.42 3.84 -0.27
N VAL A 33 -11.12 3.58 0.83
CA VAL A 33 -12.39 4.22 1.19
C VAL A 33 -12.21 4.99 2.50
N ALA A 34 -12.73 6.21 2.54
CA ALA A 34 -12.69 7.08 3.72
C ALA A 34 -13.93 7.98 3.74
N ASP A 35 -14.26 8.53 4.91
CA ASP A 35 -15.43 9.39 5.09
C ASP A 35 -15.31 10.72 4.33
N ASP A 36 -14.08 11.19 4.10
CA ASP A 36 -13.81 12.41 3.37
C ASP A 36 -12.46 12.38 2.61
N ALA A 37 -12.24 13.40 1.78
CA ALA A 37 -11.06 13.53 0.94
C ALA A 37 -9.77 13.81 1.74
N ARG A 38 -9.85 14.39 2.93
CA ARG A 38 -8.69 14.68 3.78
C ARG A 38 -8.17 13.38 4.40
N LEU A 39 -9.07 12.54 4.90
CA LEU A 39 -8.73 11.20 5.40
C LEU A 39 -8.22 10.31 4.28
N LEU A 40 -8.87 10.33 3.11
CA LEU A 40 -8.38 9.61 1.93
C LEU A 40 -6.94 10.03 1.58
N ARG A 41 -6.67 11.34 1.61
CA ARG A 41 -5.32 11.84 1.32
C ARG A 41 -4.29 11.34 2.33
N ALA A 42 -4.62 11.32 3.62
CA ALA A 42 -3.73 10.80 4.65
C ALA A 42 -3.37 9.32 4.40
N VAL A 43 -4.36 8.48 4.09
CA VAL A 43 -4.14 7.05 3.77
C VAL A 43 -3.23 6.88 2.55
N LEU A 44 -3.43 7.67 1.50
CA LEU A 44 -2.61 7.58 0.28
C LEU A 44 -1.18 8.09 0.52
N ASP A 45 -1.00 9.16 1.30
CA ASP A 45 0.32 9.66 1.66
C ASP A 45 1.10 8.63 2.51
N GLU A 46 0.43 7.95 3.44
CA GLU A 46 1.01 6.84 4.22
C GLU A 46 1.45 5.67 3.32
N ALA A 47 0.59 5.28 2.36
CA ALA A 47 0.91 4.23 1.40
C ALA A 47 2.14 4.57 0.54
N VAL A 48 2.27 5.82 0.10
CA VAL A 48 3.45 6.30 -0.63
C VAL A 48 4.71 6.20 0.24
N HIS A 49 4.61 6.60 1.52
CA HIS A 49 5.74 6.52 2.45
C HIS A 49 6.21 5.08 2.64
N GLU A 50 5.29 4.13 2.86
CA GLU A 50 5.66 2.71 2.99
C GLU A 50 6.27 2.11 1.71
N LEU A 51 5.85 2.59 0.54
CA LEU A 51 6.35 2.11 -0.75
C LEU A 51 7.75 2.64 -1.07
N LEU A 52 8.04 3.90 -0.70
CA LEU A 52 9.30 4.56 -1.05
C LEU A 52 10.38 4.40 0.02
N ASP A 53 9.99 4.41 1.30
CA ASP A 53 10.91 4.37 2.43
C ASP A 53 11.10 2.94 2.98
N GLY A 54 10.39 1.96 2.41
CA GLY A 54 10.36 0.57 2.85
C GLY A 54 9.22 0.29 3.84
N PRO A 55 8.76 -0.97 3.97
CA PRO A 55 7.66 -1.30 4.87
C PRO A 55 8.03 -0.94 6.30
N LYS A 56 7.21 -0.11 6.95
CA LYS A 56 7.27 0.03 8.41
C LYS A 56 7.04 -1.36 9.01
N ALA A 57 7.92 -1.76 9.92
CA ALA A 57 7.86 -3.08 10.54
C ALA A 57 6.42 -3.40 11.02
N ASP A 58 5.98 -4.57 10.59
CA ASP A 58 4.62 -5.13 10.57
C ASP A 58 3.67 -4.70 11.71
N HIS A 59 2.50 -4.16 11.35
CA HIS A 59 1.32 -4.17 12.21
C HIS A 59 0.68 -5.56 12.14
N ARG A 60 1.37 -6.54 12.72
CA ARG A 60 0.91 -7.88 13.13
C ARG A 60 -0.39 -8.33 12.43
N GLN A 61 -0.25 -8.98 11.29
CA GLN A 61 -1.32 -9.86 10.78
C GLN A 61 -1.15 -11.26 11.38
N GLU A 62 -1.53 -11.41 12.66
CA GLU A 62 -2.02 -12.71 13.14
C GLU A 62 -3.44 -12.86 12.61
N VAL A 63 -3.69 -13.85 11.73
CA VAL A 63 -4.86 -14.78 11.75
C VAL A 63 -4.70 -15.77 10.57
N ARG A 64 -3.91 -16.82 10.80
CA ARG A 64 -4.18 -18.27 10.61
C ARG A 64 -2.94 -19.05 10.18
#